data_AF-R7XHT4-F1
#
_entry.id   AF-R7XHT4-F1
#
_cell.length_a   1.000
_cell.length_b   1.000
_cell.length_c   1.000
_cell.angle_alpha   90.00
_cell.angle_beta   90.00
_cell.angle_gamma   90.00
#
_symmetry.space_group_name_H-M   'P 1'
#
loop_
_entity.id
_entity.type
_entity.pdbx_description
1 polymer ?
#
loop_
_entity_poly.entity_id
_entity_poly.type
_entity_poly.pdbx_seq_one_letter_code
_entity_poly.pdbx_strand_id
1 'polypeptide(L)' 'MPQARDPAQALLLRAASPHWLRHAYARTLVVDHQVPLPAAQALLGHASVQTTAAYARTDLSQLRTFVDQTFSDQSRNEG' A
#
# COMPACT_ATOMS: atom_id res chain seq x y z
N MET A 1 23.51 16.65 1.27
CA MET A 1 24.23 15.74 2.19
C MET A 1 23.55 14.38 2.11
N PRO A 2 24.22 13.29 1.68
CA PRO A 2 23.62 11.97 1.74
C PRO A 2 23.46 11.59 3.21
N GLN A 3 22.23 11.28 3.64
CA GLN A 3 21.97 10.86 5.02
C GLN A 3 22.77 9.59 5.31
N ALA A 4 23.65 9.64 6.31
CA ALA A 4 24.35 8.47 6.80
C ALA A 4 23.29 7.42 7.19
N ARG A 5 23.34 6.23 6.58
CA ARG A 5 22.42 5.14 6.91
C ARG A 5 22.54 4.83 8.40
N ASP A 6 21.43 4.99 9.11
CA ASP A 6 21.33 4.71 10.54
C ASP A 6 21.72 3.24 10.82
N PRO A 7 22.78 2.98 11.62
CA PRO A 7 23.23 1.63 11.90
C PRO A 7 22.16 0.77 12.58
N ALA A 8 21.22 1.38 13.32
CA ALA A 8 20.10 0.65 13.93
C ALA A 8 19.14 0.11 12.87
N GLN A 9 18.82 0.90 11.84
CA GLN A 9 17.98 0.46 10.72
C GLN A 9 18.62 -0.68 9.92
N ALA A 10 19.94 -0.63 9.72
CA ALA A 10 20.66 -1.69 9.03
C ALA A 10 20.59 -3.03 9.78
N LEU A 11 20.66 -3.01 11.11
CA LEU A 11 20.50 -4.21 11.95
C LEU A 11 19.08 -4.77 11.88
N LEU A 12 18.06 -3.90 11.93
CA LEU A 12 16.66 -4.31 11.78
C LEU A 12 16.40 -4.98 10.42
N LEU A 13 16.91 -4.40 9.33
CA LEU A 13 16.79 -4.98 7.99
C LEU A 13 17.49 -6.35 7.88
N ARG A 14 18.63 -6.53 8.55
CA ARG A 14 19.32 -7.83 8.60
C ARG A 14 18.56 -8.89 9.39
N ALA A 15 17.78 -8.49 10.40
CA ALA A 15 16.98 -9.39 11.21
C ALA A 15 15.60 -9.72 10.57
N ALA A 16 15.15 -8.92 9.60
CA ALA A 16 13.87 -9.13 8.95
C ALA A 16 13.87 -10.35 8.04
N SER A 17 12.80 -11.15 8.11
CA SER A 17 12.61 -12.26 7.16
C SER A 17 12.15 -11.74 5.79
N PRO A 18 12.44 -12.47 4.68
CA PRO A 18 11.95 -12.10 3.36
C PRO A 18 10.42 -11.96 3.29
N HIS A 19 9.69 -12.75 4.08
CA HIS A 19 8.25 -12.67 4.15
C HIS A 19 7.78 -11.38 4.84
N TRP A 20 8.44 -10.97 5.92
CA TRP A 20 8.14 -9.73 6.62
C TRP A 20 8.38 -8.51 5.73
N LEU A 21 9.49 -8.49 4.98
CA LEU A 21 9.79 -7.42 4.02
C LEU A 21 8.75 -7.33 2.90
N ARG A 22 8.29 -8.47 2.35
CA ARG A 22 7.20 -8.49 1.36
C ARG A 22 5.91 -7.93 1.93
N HIS A 23 5.58 -8.27 3.18
CA HIS A 23 4.40 -7.74 3.87
C HIS A 23 4.47 -6.21 4.03
N ALA A 24 5.60 -5.70 4.51
CA ALA A 24 5.81 -4.26 4.68
C ALA A 24 5.70 -3.52 3.34
N TYR A 25 6.35 -4.04 2.29
CA TYR A 25 6.27 -3.47 0.95
C TYR A 25 4.84 -3.47 0.38
N ALA A 26 4.11 -4.57 0.52
CA ALA A 26 2.72 -4.68 0.07
C ALA A 26 1.79 -3.70 0.80
N ARG A 27 1.96 -3.55 2.12
CA ARG A 27 1.22 -2.55 2.91
C ARG A 27 1.52 -1.14 2.41
N THR A 28 2.79 -0.80 2.18
CA THR A 28 3.18 0.54 1.72
C THR A 28 2.61 0.85 0.34
N LEU A 29 2.62 -0.09 -0.61
CA LEU A 29 1.98 0.11 -1.90
C LEU A 29 0.46 0.36 -1.77
N VAL A 30 -0.24 -0.51 -1.04
CA VAL A 30 -1.72 -0.51 -1.04
C VAL A 30 -2.31 0.52 -0.09
N VAL A 31 -1.75 0.66 1.11
CA VAL A 31 -2.31 1.48 2.20
C VAL A 31 -1.68 2.87 2.22
N ASP A 32 -0.35 2.96 2.11
CA ASP A 32 0.33 4.25 2.26
C ASP A 32 0.32 5.05 0.94
N HIS A 33 0.36 4.36 -0.20
CA HIS A 33 0.43 4.98 -1.54
C HIS A 33 -0.78 4.72 -2.45
N GLN A 34 -1.78 3.98 -1.99
CA GLN A 34 -3.04 3.72 -2.72
C GLN A 34 -2.82 3.19 -4.15
N VAL A 35 -1.76 2.40 -4.35
CA VAL A 35 -1.43 1.80 -5.64
C VAL A 35 -2.56 0.84 -6.06
N PRO A 36 -3.07 0.94 -7.30
CA PRO A 36 -4.13 0.04 -7.79
C PRO A 36 -3.75 -1.44 -7.61
N LEU A 37 -4.70 -2.26 -7.14
CA LEU A 37 -4.46 -3.66 -6.83
C LEU A 37 -3.84 -4.50 -7.97
N PRO A 38 -4.20 -4.30 -9.26
CA PRO A 38 -3.52 -4.99 -10.36
C PRO A 38 -2.04 -4.61 -10.49
N ALA A 39 -1.69 -3.33 -10.28
CA ALA A 39 -0.31 -2.87 -10.32
C ALA A 39 0.49 -3.40 -9.12
N ALA A 40 -0.08 -3.33 -7.92
CA ALA A 40 0.53 -3.92 -6.72
C ALA A 40 0.72 -5.44 -6.87
N GLN A 41 -0.23 -6.15 -7.47
CA GLN A 41 -0.12 -7.58 -7.76
C GLN A 41 1.06 -7.89 -8.70
N ALA A 42 1.24 -7.12 -9.77
CA ALA A 42 2.36 -7.27 -10.68
C ALA A 42 3.70 -7.02 -9.97
N LEU A 43 3.80 -5.96 -9.16
CA LEU A 43 5.00 -5.62 -8.38
C LEU A 43 5.36 -6.68 -7.34
N LEU A 44 4.36 -7.33 -6.75
CA LEU A 44 4.54 -8.39 -5.76
C LEU A 44 4.74 -9.78 -6.39
N GLY A 45 4.49 -9.93 -7.69
CA GLY A 45 4.56 -11.20 -8.41
C GLY A 45 3.49 -12.20 -7.95
N HIS A 46 2.35 -11.75 -7.44
CA HIS A 46 1.28 -12.65 -7.00
C HIS A 46 0.52 -13.23 -8.20
N ALA A 47 0.18 -14.50 -8.14
CA ALA A 47 -0.61 -15.19 -9.18
C ALA A 47 -2.08 -14.73 -9.22
N SER A 48 -2.58 -14.13 -8.15
CA SER A 48 -3.96 -13.64 -8.07
C SER A 48 -4.05 -12.29 -7.36
N VAL A 49 -4.94 -11.43 -7.87
CA VAL A 49 -5.31 -10.17 -7.23
C VAL A 49 -5.98 -10.41 -5.86
N GLN A 50 -6.65 -11.54 -5.62
CA GLN A 50 -7.23 -11.83 -4.30
C GLN A 50 -6.16 -11.90 -3.20
N THR A 51 -4.98 -12.44 -3.49
CA THR A 51 -3.86 -12.50 -2.54
C THR A 51 -3.38 -11.09 -2.17
N THR A 52 -3.40 -10.16 -3.13
CA THR A 52 -3.05 -8.75 -2.92
C THR A 52 -4.17 -7.96 -2.24
N ALA A 53 -5.43 -8.27 -2.53
CA ALA A 53 -6.60 -7.59 -1.96
C ALA A 53 -6.72 -7.74 -0.44
N ALA A 54 -6.08 -8.75 0.15
CA ALA A 54 -6.00 -8.91 1.61
C ALA A 54 -5.42 -7.67 2.32
N TYR A 55 -4.49 -6.94 1.67
CA TYR A 55 -3.88 -5.73 2.22
C TYR A 55 -4.82 -4.52 2.18
N ALA A 56 -5.75 -4.45 1.22
CA ALA A 56 -6.74 -3.37 1.16
C ALA A 56 -7.81 -3.49 2.24
N ARG A 57 -8.12 -4.73 2.66
CA ARG A 57 -9.15 -5.00 3.67
C ARG A 57 -8.77 -4.49 5.06
N THR A 58 -7.47 -4.26 5.30
CA THR A 58 -6.95 -3.74 6.58
C THR A 58 -7.29 -2.26 6.79
N ASP A 59 -7.69 -1.52 5.75
CA ASP A 59 -8.05 -0.10 5.86
C ASP A 59 -9.39 0.25 5.16
N LEU A 60 -10.49 -0.26 5.73
CA LEU A 60 -11.85 0.09 5.30
C LEU A 60 -12.17 1.58 5.46
N SER A 61 -11.41 2.32 6.28
CA SER A 61 -11.62 3.75 6.50
C SER A 61 -11.21 4.55 5.26
N GLN A 62 -10.10 4.20 4.63
CA GLN A 62 -9.67 4.80 3.37
C GLN A 62 -10.59 4.47 2.20
N LEU A 63 -11.13 3.25 2.15
CA LEU A 63 -12.10 2.88 1.11
C LEU A 63 -13.36 3.77 1.19
N ARG A 64 -13.84 4.05 2.40
CA ARG A 64 -14.95 4.98 2.63
C ARG A 64 -14.61 6.40 2.19
N THR A 65 -13.45 6.92 2.59
CA THR A 65 -12.99 8.26 2.17
C THR A 65 -12.88 8.39 0.65
N PHE A 66 -12.37 7.37 -0.05
CA PHE A 66 -12.28 7.38 -1.51
C PHE A 66 -13.65 7.42 -2.19
N VAL A 67 -14.61 6.62 -1.71
CA VAL A 67 -15.99 6.64 -2.19
C VAL A 67 -16.61 8.03 -1.95
N ASP A 68 -16.50 8.54 -0.73
CA ASP A 68 -17.03 9.85 -0.38
C ASP A 68 -16.46 10.96 -1.28
N GLN A 69 -15.15 10.98 -1.53
CA GLN A 69 -14.51 11.96 -2.42
C GLN A 69 -14.99 11.83 -3.88
N THR A 70 -14.96 10.61 -4.43
CA THR A 70 -15.28 10.36 -5.84
C THR A 70 -16.73 10.71 -6.17
N PHE A 71 -17.66 10.45 -5.25
CA PHE A 71 -19.08 10.74 -5.45
C PHE A 71 -19.49 12.15 -4.97
N SER A 72 -18.74 12.77 -4.04
CA SER A 72 -18.96 14.18 -3.67
C SER A 72 -18.53 15.15 -4.77
N ASP A 73 -17.43 14.89 -5.48
CA ASP A 73 -16.96 15.76 -6.57
C ASP A 73 -17.91 15.77 -7.79
N GLN A 74 -18.61 14.67 -8.07
CA GLN A 74 -19.59 14.63 -9.17
C GLN A 74 -20.81 15.53 -8.92
N SER A 75 -21.23 15.69 -7.67
CA SER A 75 -22.37 16.57 -7.32
C SER A 75 -22.07 18.07 -7.42
N ARG A 76 -20.80 18.47 -7.56
CA ARG A 76 -20.38 19.88 -7.72
C ARG A 76 -20.26 20.33 -9.17
N ASN A 77 -20.27 19.41 -10.13
CA ASN A 77 -20.03 19.71 -11.55
C ASN A 77 -21.32 19.76 -12.41
N GLU A 78 -22.49 19.69 -11.78
CA GLU A 78 -23.81 19.72 -12.44
C GLU A 78 -24.65 20.98 -12.10
N GLY A 79 -24.02 22.08 -11.69
CA GLY A 79 -24.66 23.39 -11.48
C GLY A 79 -24.06 24.47 -12.36
#